data_AF-A0AA39PJH8-F1
#
_entry.id   AF-A0AA39PJH8-F1
#
_cell.length_a   1.000
_cell.length_b   1.000
_cell.length_c   1.000
_cell.angle_alpha   90.00
_cell.angle_beta   90.00
_cell.angle_gamma   90.00
#
_symmetry.space_group_name_H-M   'P 1'
#
loop_
_entity.id
_entity.type
_entity.pdbx_description
1 polymer ?
#
loop_
_entity_poly.entity_id
_entity_poly.type
_entity_poly.pdbx_seq_one_letter_code
_entity_poly.pdbx_strand_id
1 'polypeptide(L)'
;MAEVLGIASSITALIENTVTVINYLKDVKNAPKERDEFLTELQHLETCLSGLKLTIQRSTKDNPWLATLQQFHDSDGFKQLLDLLDGLKMKLKPGSSWLKRMWRRMNWTVVKDSVMDDLSRIECFKSLILIAGQHDNLALTGAIQKTLGNIKDSVDVIRENTNVTRQLQNDEKAAKVAAWLTPLDYNAVQSDKLQQHVKDTGEWFLQSSKFLDWVDASAAPSVLCWCQKNNPCLYHCQLSTHNSKVQEGRSTCLLYLL
;
A
#
# COMPACT_ATOMS: atom_id res chain seq x y z
N MET A 1 -21.42 22.40 -8.21
CA MET A 1 -22.46 22.02 -7.21
C MET A 1 -23.78 21.68 -7.89
N ALA A 2 -24.26 22.51 -8.84
CA ALA A 2 -25.44 22.19 -9.64
C ALA A 2 -25.31 20.90 -10.47
N GLU A 3 -24.13 20.64 -11.04
CA GLU A 3 -23.82 19.43 -11.82
C GLU A 3 -23.93 18.14 -11.01
N VAL A 4 -23.29 18.09 -9.84
CA VAL A 4 -23.38 16.95 -8.90
C VAL A 4 -24.83 16.70 -8.44
N LEU A 5 -25.62 17.77 -8.26
CA LEU A 5 -27.04 17.66 -7.93
C LEU A 5 -27.86 17.10 -9.11
N GLY A 6 -27.56 17.50 -10.35
CA GLY A 6 -28.20 16.98 -11.56
C GLY A 6 -27.97 15.49 -11.77
N ILE A 7 -26.72 15.03 -11.58
CA ILE A 7 -26.38 13.60 -11.63
C ILE A 7 -27.09 12.84 -10.50
N ALA A 8 -27.05 13.34 -9.27
CA ALA A 8 -27.70 12.68 -8.12
C ALA A 8 -29.23 12.55 -8.29
N SER A 9 -29.86 13.56 -8.90
CA SER A 9 -31.28 13.54 -9.25
C SER A 9 -31.57 12.47 -10.31
N SER A 10 -30.79 12.44 -11.38
CA SER A 10 -30.92 11.46 -12.47
C SER A 10 -30.78 10.02 -11.98
N ILE A 11 -29.80 9.76 -11.11
CA ILE A 11 -29.61 8.43 -10.50
C ILE A 11 -30.78 8.07 -9.60
N THR A 12 -31.32 9.02 -8.85
CA THR A 12 -32.49 8.76 -8.00
C THR A 12 -33.71 8.38 -8.84
N ALA A 13 -33.98 9.10 -9.93
CA ALA A 13 -35.05 8.77 -10.86
C ALA A 13 -34.86 7.38 -11.50
N LEU A 14 -33.63 7.02 -11.85
CA LEU A 14 -33.30 5.71 -12.40
C LEU A 14 -33.55 4.57 -11.40
N ILE A 15 -33.17 4.75 -10.13
CA ILE A 15 -33.45 3.78 -9.06
C ILE A 15 -34.95 3.58 -8.92
N GLU A 16 -35.72 4.67 -8.83
CA GLU A 16 -37.19 4.61 -8.68
C GLU A 16 -37.87 3.91 -9.86
N ASN A 17 -37.44 4.21 -11.09
CA ASN A 17 -37.96 3.55 -12.29
C ASN A 17 -37.59 2.06 -12.32
N THR A 18 -36.35 1.71 -11.98
CA THR A 18 -35.89 0.30 -11.92
C THR A 18 -36.69 -0.50 -10.90
N VAL A 19 -36.87 0.03 -9.68
CA VAL A 19 -37.67 -0.60 -8.62
C VAL A 19 -39.13 -0.78 -9.06
N THR A 20 -39.69 0.21 -9.77
CA THR A 20 -41.05 0.12 -10.30
C THR A 20 -41.19 -1.02 -11.31
N VAL A 21 -40.24 -1.14 -12.25
CA VAL A 21 -40.23 -2.22 -13.24
C VAL A 21 -40.07 -3.59 -12.59
N ILE A 22 -39.18 -3.72 -11.59
CA ILE A 22 -39.00 -4.95 -10.79
C ILE A 22 -40.33 -5.36 -10.15
N ASN A 23 -41.06 -4.42 -9.56
CA ASN A 23 -42.35 -4.71 -8.90
C ASN A 23 -43.39 -5.19 -9.91
N TYR A 24 -43.47 -4.58 -11.10
CA TYR A 24 -44.38 -5.04 -12.15
C TYR A 24 -44.07 -6.46 -12.62
N LEU A 25 -42.79 -6.82 -12.74
CA LEU A 25 -42.37 -8.17 -13.13
C LEU A 25 -42.65 -9.21 -12.06
N LYS A 26 -42.56 -8.84 -10.78
CA LYS A 26 -42.91 -9.74 -9.66
C LYS A 26 -44.35 -10.22 -9.74
N ASP A 27 -45.27 -9.41 -10.27
CA ASP A 27 -46.68 -9.76 -10.40
C ASP A 27 -46.98 -10.67 -11.62
N VAL A 28 -46.00 -10.92 -12.48
CA VAL A 28 -46.16 -11.78 -13.66
C VAL A 28 -45.94 -13.25 -13.30
N LYS A 29 -46.91 -14.12 -13.68
CA LYS A 29 -46.94 -15.55 -13.29
C LYS A 29 -46.61 -16.55 -14.40
N ASN A 30 -46.62 -16.13 -15.67
CA ASN A 30 -46.29 -17.00 -16.81
C ASN A 30 -44.79 -16.92 -17.09
N ALA A 31 -44.13 -17.93 -17.68
CA ALA A 31 -42.69 -17.96 -18.03
C ALA A 31 -41.70 -17.56 -16.92
N PRO A 32 -41.48 -18.42 -15.90
CA PRO A 32 -40.68 -18.09 -14.71
C PRO A 32 -39.18 -17.91 -15.00
N LYS A 33 -38.57 -18.69 -15.90
CA LYS A 33 -37.12 -18.67 -16.12
C LYS A 33 -36.64 -17.33 -16.70
N GLU A 34 -37.27 -16.87 -17.77
CA GLU A 34 -36.90 -15.62 -18.43
C GLU A 34 -37.29 -14.39 -17.59
N ARG A 35 -38.37 -14.50 -16.81
CA ARG A 35 -38.70 -13.51 -15.78
C ARG A 35 -37.60 -13.41 -14.73
N ASP A 36 -37.09 -14.54 -14.27
CA ASP A 36 -36.06 -14.58 -13.22
C ASP A 36 -34.72 -14.02 -13.74
N GLU A 37 -34.34 -14.31 -14.98
CA GLU A 37 -33.17 -13.69 -15.65
C GLU A 37 -33.32 -12.16 -15.73
N PHE A 38 -34.48 -11.68 -16.17
CA PHE A 38 -34.74 -10.24 -16.29
C PHE A 38 -34.85 -9.53 -14.93
N LEU A 39 -35.45 -10.17 -13.93
CA LEU A 39 -35.47 -9.69 -12.55
C LEU A 39 -34.06 -9.59 -11.98
N THR A 40 -33.22 -10.59 -12.22
CA THR A 40 -31.83 -10.63 -11.75
C THR A 40 -31.05 -9.43 -12.30
N GLU A 41 -31.18 -9.13 -13.58
CA GLU A 41 -30.41 -8.03 -14.17
C GLU A 41 -30.92 -6.65 -13.75
N LEU A 42 -32.24 -6.48 -13.58
CA LEU A 42 -32.79 -5.25 -13.01
C LEU A 42 -32.39 -5.06 -11.53
N GLN A 43 -32.30 -6.15 -10.75
CA GLN A 43 -31.79 -6.10 -9.37
C GLN A 43 -30.32 -5.73 -9.33
N HIS A 44 -29.51 -6.26 -10.26
CA HIS A 44 -28.11 -5.85 -10.40
C HIS A 44 -27.99 -4.36 -10.77
N LEU A 45 -28.82 -3.87 -11.67
CA LEU A 45 -28.86 -2.46 -12.05
C LEU A 45 -29.22 -1.58 -10.84
N GLU A 46 -30.25 -1.94 -10.07
CA GLU A 46 -30.64 -1.22 -8.86
C GLU A 46 -29.50 -1.19 -7.84
N THR A 47 -28.84 -2.33 -7.60
CA THR A 47 -27.68 -2.41 -6.70
C THR A 47 -26.55 -1.49 -7.17
N CYS A 48 -26.27 -1.48 -8.47
CA CYS A 48 -25.24 -0.64 -9.07
C CYS A 48 -25.55 0.85 -8.92
N LEU A 49 -26.78 1.26 -9.23
CA LEU A 49 -27.24 2.65 -9.11
C LEU A 49 -27.28 3.12 -7.65
N SER A 50 -27.71 2.26 -6.73
CA SER A 50 -27.72 2.53 -5.29
C SER A 50 -26.29 2.70 -4.75
N GLY A 51 -25.35 1.85 -5.18
CA GLY A 51 -23.93 2.03 -4.90
C GLY A 51 -23.39 3.35 -5.46
N LEU A 52 -23.72 3.68 -6.70
CA LEU A 52 -23.34 4.93 -7.36
C LEU A 52 -23.82 6.16 -6.58
N LYS A 53 -25.09 6.16 -6.14
CA LYS A 53 -25.67 7.24 -5.31
C LYS A 53 -24.90 7.45 -4.02
N LEU A 54 -24.54 6.38 -3.32
CA LEU A 54 -23.73 6.45 -2.10
C LEU A 54 -22.33 7.01 -2.37
N THR A 55 -21.72 6.64 -3.48
CA THR A 55 -20.40 7.15 -3.88
C THR A 55 -20.46 8.65 -4.17
N ILE A 56 -21.46 9.14 -4.91
CA ILE A 56 -21.63 10.58 -5.16
C ILE A 56 -21.82 11.36 -3.86
N GLN A 57 -22.65 10.86 -2.94
CA GLN A 57 -22.87 11.50 -1.64
C GLN A 57 -21.61 11.63 -0.79
N ARG A 58 -20.66 10.70 -0.94
CA ARG A 58 -19.39 10.69 -0.20
C ARG A 58 -18.24 11.38 -0.95
N SER A 59 -18.38 11.61 -2.25
CA SER A 59 -17.32 12.16 -3.09
C SER A 59 -17.10 13.66 -2.84
N THR A 60 -15.83 14.08 -2.83
CA THR A 60 -15.42 15.50 -2.84
C THR A 60 -15.30 16.02 -4.27
N LYS A 61 -15.35 17.35 -4.46
CA LYS A 61 -15.46 18.00 -5.78
C LYS A 61 -14.33 17.68 -6.78
N ASP A 62 -13.17 17.23 -6.33
CA ASP A 62 -11.98 16.97 -7.15
C ASP A 62 -11.75 15.48 -7.46
N ASN A 63 -12.82 14.68 -7.59
CA ASN A 63 -12.68 13.29 -8.00
C ASN A 63 -12.74 13.14 -9.54
N PRO A 64 -11.68 12.63 -10.21
CA PRO A 64 -11.68 12.35 -11.66
C PRO A 64 -12.86 11.51 -12.15
N TRP A 65 -13.39 10.60 -11.32
CA TRP A 65 -14.58 9.82 -11.64
C TRP A 65 -15.85 10.67 -11.80
N LEU A 66 -15.98 11.78 -11.04
CA LEU A 66 -17.09 12.71 -11.23
C LEU A 66 -17.03 13.35 -12.62
N ALA A 67 -15.84 13.58 -13.17
CA ALA A 67 -15.69 14.12 -14.52
C ALA A 67 -16.13 13.11 -15.59
N THR A 68 -15.84 11.81 -15.41
CA THR A 68 -16.32 10.76 -16.32
C THR A 68 -17.85 10.62 -16.25
N LEU A 69 -18.42 10.70 -15.05
CA LEU A 69 -19.88 10.72 -14.88
C LEU A 69 -20.52 11.98 -15.45
N GLN A 70 -19.85 13.12 -15.35
CA GLN A 70 -20.29 14.37 -15.94
C GLN A 70 -20.31 14.26 -17.47
N GLN A 71 -19.24 13.73 -18.07
CA GLN A 71 -19.18 13.46 -19.51
C GLN A 71 -20.28 12.48 -19.96
N PHE A 72 -20.59 11.49 -19.13
CA PHE A 72 -21.69 10.57 -19.39
C PHE A 72 -23.06 11.26 -19.28
N HIS A 73 -23.24 12.14 -18.30
CA HIS A 73 -24.44 12.96 -18.15
C HIS A 73 -24.63 13.91 -19.33
N ASP A 74 -23.56 14.59 -19.75
CA ASP A 74 -23.57 15.59 -20.83
C ASP A 74 -23.78 14.95 -22.21
N SER A 75 -23.50 13.65 -22.34
CA SER A 75 -23.81 12.84 -23.54
C SER A 75 -25.22 12.25 -23.54
N ASP A 76 -26.13 12.78 -22.70
CA ASP A 76 -27.50 12.29 -22.50
C ASP A 76 -27.57 10.84 -22.01
N GLY A 77 -26.48 10.26 -21.50
CA GLY A 77 -26.43 8.85 -21.16
C GLY A 77 -27.44 8.42 -20.08
N PHE A 78 -27.62 9.25 -19.04
CA PHE A 78 -28.63 8.99 -18.00
C PHE A 78 -30.06 9.12 -18.54
N LYS A 79 -30.29 10.05 -19.45
CA LYS A 79 -31.59 10.25 -20.09
C LYS A 79 -31.95 9.07 -21.00
N GLN A 80 -31.00 8.58 -21.79
CA GLN A 80 -31.21 7.38 -22.61
C GLN A 80 -31.59 6.17 -21.76
N LEU A 81 -30.96 6.00 -20.60
CA LEU A 81 -31.31 4.91 -19.68
C LEU A 81 -32.70 5.10 -19.04
N LEU A 82 -33.05 6.34 -18.69
CA LEU A 82 -34.39 6.66 -18.21
C LEU A 82 -35.45 6.35 -19.27
N ASP A 83 -35.22 6.75 -20.53
CA ASP A 83 -36.13 6.48 -21.65
C ASP A 83 -36.31 4.98 -21.89
N LEU A 84 -35.23 4.19 -21.77
CA LEU A 84 -35.28 2.72 -21.85
C LEU A 84 -36.14 2.12 -20.73
N LEU A 85 -35.89 2.53 -19.48
CA LEU A 85 -36.65 2.07 -18.32
C LEU A 85 -38.12 2.50 -18.37
N ASP A 86 -38.41 3.71 -18.85
CA ASP A 86 -39.79 4.18 -19.04
C ASP A 86 -40.49 3.43 -20.18
N GLY A 87 -39.78 3.10 -21.26
CA GLY A 87 -40.26 2.20 -22.30
C GLY A 87 -40.63 0.83 -21.74
N LEU A 88 -39.76 0.24 -20.90
CA LEU A 88 -40.02 -1.01 -20.20
C LEU A 88 -41.21 -0.88 -19.21
N LYS A 89 -41.28 0.20 -18.45
CA LYS A 89 -42.36 0.49 -17.49
C LYS A 89 -43.71 0.60 -18.18
N MET A 90 -43.80 1.26 -19.33
CA MET A 90 -45.03 1.37 -20.11
C MET A 90 -45.45 0.02 -20.69
N LYS A 91 -44.47 -0.75 -21.19
CA LYS A 91 -44.67 -2.14 -21.64
C LYS A 91 -45.18 -3.02 -20.49
N LEU A 92 -44.65 -2.87 -19.27
CA LEU A 92 -44.87 -3.78 -18.13
C LEU A 92 -45.96 -3.34 -17.14
N LYS A 93 -46.66 -2.23 -17.40
CA LYS A 93 -47.69 -1.70 -16.49
C LYS A 93 -48.84 -2.70 -16.23
N PRO A 94 -49.25 -2.92 -14.95
CA PRO A 94 -50.38 -3.77 -14.58
C PRO A 94 -51.68 -3.29 -15.23
N GLY A 95 -52.48 -4.22 -15.76
CA GLY A 95 -53.74 -3.90 -16.44
C GLY A 95 -53.58 -3.48 -17.91
N SER A 96 -52.36 -3.36 -18.42
CA SER A 96 -52.15 -3.21 -19.86
C SER A 96 -52.66 -4.45 -20.60
N SER A 97 -53.54 -4.22 -21.58
CA SER A 97 -54.09 -5.31 -22.41
C SER A 97 -52.98 -6.04 -23.17
N TRP A 98 -51.89 -5.34 -23.46
CA TRP A 98 -50.70 -5.83 -24.15
C TRP A 98 -50.01 -6.98 -23.40
N LEU A 99 -49.62 -6.82 -22.12
CA LEU A 99 -49.00 -7.91 -21.34
C LEU A 99 -49.91 -9.13 -21.20
N LYS A 100 -51.17 -8.89 -20.84
CA LYS A 100 -52.13 -9.97 -20.60
C LYS A 100 -52.45 -10.76 -21.88
N ARG A 101 -52.35 -10.14 -23.06
CA ARG A 101 -52.62 -10.78 -24.36
C ARG A 101 -51.38 -11.47 -24.92
N MET A 102 -50.21 -10.88 -24.70
CA MET A 102 -48.93 -11.35 -25.23
C MET A 102 -48.34 -12.52 -24.42
N TRP A 103 -48.45 -12.50 -23.09
CA TRP A 103 -48.06 -13.61 -22.20
C TRP A 103 -49.08 -14.77 -22.21
N ARG A 104 -50.29 -14.56 -22.75
CA ARG A 104 -51.26 -15.64 -23.03
C ARG A 104 -51.12 -16.24 -24.43
N ARG A 105 -50.52 -15.52 -25.39
CA ARG A 105 -50.40 -15.96 -26.79
C ARG A 105 -49.03 -16.48 -27.20
N MET A 106 -48.10 -16.72 -26.26
CA MET A 106 -46.77 -17.28 -26.58
C MET A 106 -45.95 -16.44 -27.58
N ASN A 107 -46.26 -15.14 -27.74
CA ASN A 107 -45.48 -14.24 -28.63
C ASN A 107 -44.26 -13.63 -27.92
N TRP A 108 -43.72 -14.33 -26.91
CA TRP A 108 -42.56 -13.91 -26.13
C TRP A 108 -41.32 -13.68 -27.00
N THR A 109 -41.21 -14.31 -28.17
CA THR A 109 -40.08 -14.13 -29.11
C THR A 109 -39.88 -12.67 -29.56
N VAL A 110 -40.96 -11.93 -29.85
CA VAL A 110 -40.88 -10.52 -30.29
C VAL A 110 -40.56 -9.58 -29.12
N VAL A 111 -41.00 -9.95 -27.92
CA VAL A 111 -40.69 -9.23 -26.67
C VAL A 111 -39.26 -9.49 -26.27
N LYS A 112 -38.80 -10.73 -26.45
CA LYS A 112 -37.44 -11.17 -26.17
C LYS A 112 -36.44 -10.33 -26.96
N ASP A 113 -36.64 -10.12 -28.26
CA ASP A 113 -35.67 -9.33 -29.03
C ASP A 113 -35.58 -7.88 -28.57
N SER A 114 -36.72 -7.22 -28.31
CA SER A 114 -36.72 -5.83 -27.81
C SER A 114 -36.22 -5.73 -26.36
N VAL A 115 -36.62 -6.64 -25.48
CA VAL A 115 -36.25 -6.61 -24.06
C VAL A 115 -34.81 -7.08 -23.86
N MET A 116 -34.28 -7.97 -24.71
CA MET A 116 -32.87 -8.37 -24.67
C MET A 116 -31.94 -7.31 -25.23
N ASP A 117 -32.38 -6.54 -26.24
CA ASP A 117 -31.66 -5.33 -26.66
C ASP A 117 -31.61 -4.30 -25.53
N ASP A 118 -32.76 -4.03 -24.88
CA ASP A 118 -32.84 -3.15 -23.70
C ASP A 118 -31.93 -3.67 -22.56
N LEU A 119 -31.90 -4.99 -22.32
CA LEU A 119 -31.06 -5.64 -21.30
C LEU A 119 -29.56 -5.53 -21.60
N SER A 120 -29.15 -5.77 -22.85
CA SER A 120 -27.75 -5.66 -23.27
C SER A 120 -27.23 -4.23 -23.11
N ARG A 121 -28.09 -3.23 -23.34
CA ARG A 121 -27.78 -1.82 -23.11
C ARG A 121 -27.65 -1.50 -21.63
N ILE A 122 -28.48 -2.10 -20.77
CA ILE A 122 -28.38 -2.01 -19.31
C ILE A 122 -27.06 -2.64 -18.80
N GLU A 123 -26.70 -3.82 -19.31
CA GLU A 123 -25.44 -4.51 -18.96
C GLU A 123 -24.20 -3.71 -19.37
N CYS A 124 -24.23 -3.11 -20.57
CA CYS A 124 -23.19 -2.19 -21.03
C CYS A 124 -23.05 -0.99 -20.07
N PHE A 125 -24.17 -0.39 -19.67
CA PHE A 125 -24.18 0.73 -18.73
C PHE A 125 -23.64 0.35 -17.34
N LYS A 126 -24.05 -0.80 -16.81
CA LYS A 126 -23.53 -1.35 -15.54
C LYS A 126 -22.02 -1.58 -15.60
N SER A 127 -21.53 -2.11 -16.72
CA SER A 127 -20.10 -2.34 -16.94
C SER A 127 -19.32 -1.02 -16.94
N LEU A 128 -19.84 0.02 -17.59
CA LEU A 128 -19.23 1.36 -17.60
C LEU A 128 -19.14 1.96 -16.19
N ILE A 129 -20.18 1.85 -15.37
CA ILE A 129 -20.16 2.32 -13.98
C ILE A 129 -19.11 1.55 -13.16
N LEU A 130 -19.10 0.23 -13.27
CA LEU A 130 -18.19 -0.62 -12.49
C LEU A 130 -16.73 -0.32 -12.81
N ILE A 131 -16.38 -0.17 -14.08
CA ILE A 131 -15.01 0.17 -14.52
C ILE A 131 -14.60 1.53 -13.94
N ALA A 132 -15.48 2.53 -14.03
CA ALA A 132 -15.19 3.87 -13.50
C ALA A 132 -14.99 3.86 -11.97
N GLY A 133 -15.81 3.11 -11.23
CA GLY A 133 -15.67 3.00 -9.77
C GLY A 133 -14.46 2.16 -9.32
N GLN A 134 -14.08 1.12 -10.07
CA GLN A 134 -12.91 0.28 -9.74
C GLN A 134 -11.59 1.03 -9.90
N HIS A 135 -11.48 1.93 -10.88
CA HIS A 135 -10.29 2.73 -11.11
C HIS A 135 -9.92 3.59 -9.87
N ASP A 136 -10.92 4.13 -9.17
CA ASP A 136 -10.71 4.90 -7.93
C ASP A 136 -10.27 4.02 -6.76
N ASN A 137 -10.83 2.82 -6.63
CA ASN A 137 -10.39 1.87 -5.60
C ASN A 137 -8.91 1.49 -5.78
N LEU A 138 -8.45 1.36 -7.03
CA LEU A 138 -7.04 1.13 -7.34
C LEU A 138 -6.17 2.35 -6.98
N ALA A 139 -6.61 3.56 -7.31
CA ALA A 139 -5.91 4.79 -6.96
C ALA A 139 -5.80 4.99 -5.43
N LEU A 140 -6.90 4.78 -4.70
CA LEU A 140 -6.93 4.81 -3.23
C LEU A 140 -6.01 3.75 -2.62
N THR A 141 -6.05 2.53 -3.14
CA THR A 141 -5.16 1.44 -2.69
C THR A 141 -3.70 1.82 -2.90
N GLY A 142 -3.35 2.42 -4.04
CA GLY A 142 -2.01 2.92 -4.32
C GLY A 142 -1.57 4.03 -3.35
N ALA A 143 -2.46 4.98 -3.03
CA ALA A 143 -2.18 6.04 -2.06
C ALA A 143 -1.99 5.51 -0.63
N ILE A 144 -2.80 4.52 -0.22
CA ILE A 144 -2.66 3.81 1.05
C ILE A 144 -1.32 3.09 1.11
N GLN A 145 -0.95 2.36 0.05
CA GLN A 145 0.34 1.66 -0.02
C GLN A 145 1.53 2.63 0.10
N LYS A 146 1.47 3.77 -0.59
CA LYS A 146 2.50 4.82 -0.48
C LYS A 146 2.59 5.38 0.94
N THR A 147 1.45 5.67 1.56
CA THR A 147 1.39 6.18 2.94
C THR A 147 1.93 5.15 3.94
N LEU A 148 1.58 3.88 3.75
CA LEU A 148 2.11 2.77 4.55
C LEU A 148 3.62 2.61 4.38
N GLY A 149 4.13 2.81 3.16
CA GLY A 149 5.57 2.90 2.88
C GLY A 149 6.24 4.00 3.70
N ASN A 150 5.72 5.22 3.64
CA ASN A 150 6.26 6.36 4.41
C ASN A 150 6.20 6.13 5.94
N ILE A 151 5.13 5.50 6.44
CA ILE A 151 5.00 5.14 7.86
C ILE A 151 6.06 4.12 8.24
N LYS A 152 6.27 3.09 7.41
CA LYS A 152 7.29 2.07 7.64
C LYS A 152 8.69 2.71 7.72
N ASP A 153 9.02 3.58 6.78
CA ASP A 153 10.31 4.30 6.77
C ASP A 153 10.48 5.14 8.04
N SER A 154 9.43 5.84 8.46
CA SER A 154 9.43 6.63 9.71
C SER A 154 9.64 5.75 10.95
N VAL A 155 8.99 4.58 10.99
CA VAL A 155 9.16 3.61 12.09
C VAL A 155 10.58 3.04 12.11
N ASP A 156 11.17 2.77 10.95
CA ASP A 156 12.55 2.30 10.86
C ASP A 156 13.55 3.37 11.38
N VAL A 157 13.34 4.64 11.06
CA VAL A 157 14.12 5.76 11.62
C VAL A 157 13.94 5.88 13.14
N ILE A 158 12.71 5.78 13.65
CA ILE A 158 12.45 5.82 15.10
C ILE A 158 13.14 4.66 15.81
N ARG A 159 13.10 3.45 15.23
CA ARG A 159 13.78 2.27 15.78
C ARG A 159 15.28 2.51 15.90
N GLU A 160 15.90 3.09 14.87
CA GLU A 160 17.33 3.39 14.89
C GLU A 160 17.69 4.42 15.96
N ASN A 161 16.96 5.53 16.02
CA ASN A 161 17.14 6.56 17.05
C ASN A 161 16.96 5.99 18.48
N THR A 162 16.01 5.08 18.65
CA THR A 162 15.77 4.39 19.92
C THR A 162 16.96 3.51 20.32
N ASN A 163 17.57 2.81 19.35
CA ASN A 163 18.75 1.99 19.59
C ASN A 163 19.96 2.85 20.00
N VAL A 164 20.22 3.95 19.28
CA VAL A 164 21.28 4.91 19.64
C VAL A 164 21.05 5.47 21.04
N THR A 165 19.82 5.89 21.36
CA THR A 165 19.50 6.41 22.70
C THR A 165 19.74 5.38 23.80
N ARG A 166 19.36 4.11 23.55
CA ARG A 166 19.61 3.02 24.50
C ARG A 166 21.10 2.77 24.69
N GLN A 167 21.89 2.83 23.62
CA GLN A 167 23.35 2.71 23.70
C GLN A 167 23.96 3.83 24.55
N LEU A 168 23.61 5.08 24.27
CA LEU A 168 24.09 6.23 25.06
C LEU A 168 23.74 6.10 26.55
N GLN A 169 22.53 5.65 26.88
CA GLN A 169 22.14 5.40 28.26
C GLN A 169 22.94 4.27 28.92
N ASN A 170 23.27 3.22 28.16
CA ASN A 170 24.08 2.12 28.67
C ASN A 170 25.53 2.57 28.89
N ASP A 171 26.09 3.37 27.97
CA ASP A 171 27.44 3.94 28.10
C ASP A 171 27.53 4.90 29.29
N GLU A 172 26.52 5.75 29.49
CA GLU A 172 26.45 6.64 30.66
C GLU A 172 26.37 5.84 31.97
N LYS A 173 25.57 4.78 32.02
CA LYS A 173 25.51 3.88 33.18
C LYS A 173 26.84 3.18 33.42
N ALA A 174 27.49 2.69 32.37
CA ALA A 174 28.80 2.04 32.47
C ALA A 174 29.87 3.02 33.00
N ALA A 175 29.87 4.26 32.51
CA ALA A 175 30.76 5.31 33.00
C ALA A 175 30.55 5.64 34.49
N LYS A 176 29.29 5.72 34.93
CA LYS A 176 28.96 5.91 36.36
C LYS A 176 29.46 4.75 37.23
N VAL A 177 29.30 3.51 36.77
CA VAL A 177 29.81 2.32 37.49
C VAL A 177 31.33 2.34 37.56
N ALA A 178 32.02 2.67 36.45
CA ALA A 178 33.47 2.75 36.41
C ALA A 178 34.01 3.81 37.40
N ALA A 179 33.39 5.00 37.42
CA ALA A 179 33.74 6.08 38.34
C ALA A 179 33.46 5.72 39.82
N TRP A 180 32.46 4.86 40.08
CA TRP A 180 32.21 4.35 41.43
C TRP A 180 33.26 3.34 41.89
N LEU A 181 33.72 2.46 40.99
CA LEU A 181 34.72 1.43 41.32
C LEU A 181 36.10 2.03 41.61
N THR A 182 36.49 3.08 40.89
CA THR A 182 37.78 3.74 41.13
C THR A 182 37.73 5.22 40.73
N PRO A 183 38.44 6.11 41.43
CA PRO A 183 38.57 7.52 41.05
C PRO A 183 39.58 7.76 39.91
N LEU A 184 40.34 6.74 39.51
CA LEU A 184 41.32 6.81 38.42
C LEU A 184 40.63 6.76 37.04
N ASP A 185 40.92 7.74 36.20
CA ASP A 185 40.60 7.68 34.77
C ASP A 185 41.63 6.81 34.05
N TYR A 186 41.32 5.52 33.90
CA TYR A 186 42.19 4.56 33.25
C TYR A 186 42.57 4.97 31.82
N ASN A 187 41.69 5.65 31.07
CA ASN A 187 42.01 6.07 29.71
C ASN A 187 43.05 7.18 29.71
N ALA A 188 42.89 8.16 30.60
CA ALA A 188 43.84 9.25 30.71
C ALA A 188 45.22 8.72 31.11
N VAL A 189 45.27 7.81 32.09
CA VAL A 189 46.51 7.15 32.51
C VAL A 189 47.10 6.32 31.37
N GLN A 190 46.29 5.53 30.67
CA GLN A 190 46.78 4.72 29.55
C GLN A 190 47.28 5.58 28.39
N SER A 191 46.57 6.66 28.04
CA SER A 191 46.98 7.61 27.00
C SER A 191 48.27 8.32 27.38
N ASP A 192 48.41 8.77 28.63
CA ASP A 192 49.64 9.39 29.13
C ASP A 192 50.82 8.40 29.05
N LYS A 193 50.60 7.13 29.43
CA LYS A 193 51.62 6.08 29.29
C LYS A 193 51.96 5.76 27.83
N LEU A 194 50.98 5.79 26.94
CA LEU A 194 51.20 5.63 25.50
C LEU A 194 51.99 6.81 24.92
N GLN A 195 51.71 8.04 25.34
CA GLN A 195 52.46 9.22 24.92
C GLN A 195 53.91 9.21 25.43
N GLN A 196 54.14 8.57 26.58
CA GLN A 196 55.48 8.34 27.14
C GLN A 196 56.27 7.24 26.40
N HIS A 197 55.73 6.65 25.34
CA HIS A 197 56.47 5.65 24.57
C HIS A 197 57.76 6.24 23.98
N VAL A 198 58.85 5.47 24.03
CA VAL A 198 60.10 5.86 23.37
C VAL A 198 60.01 5.45 21.91
N LYS A 199 60.30 6.40 21.00
CA LYS A 199 60.33 6.14 19.56
C LYS A 199 61.22 4.93 19.26
N ASP A 200 60.76 4.06 18.35
CA ASP A 200 61.43 2.80 17.95
C ASP A 200 61.41 1.66 19.01
N THR A 201 60.66 1.83 20.11
CA THR A 201 60.44 0.75 21.09
C THR A 201 59.56 -0.34 20.49
N GLY A 202 60.04 -1.59 20.54
CA GLY A 202 59.35 -2.74 19.97
C GLY A 202 59.53 -2.89 18.45
N GLU A 203 60.18 -1.93 17.78
CA GLU A 203 60.47 -1.98 16.34
C GLU A 203 61.28 -3.24 15.99
N TRP A 204 62.24 -3.63 16.84
CA TRP A 204 63.03 -4.85 16.68
C TRP A 204 62.20 -6.14 16.64
N PHE A 205 61.07 -6.17 17.35
CA PHE A 205 60.14 -7.30 17.35
C PHE A 205 59.16 -7.21 16.18
N LEU A 206 58.57 -6.02 15.96
CA LEU A 206 57.60 -5.76 14.89
C LEU A 206 58.21 -5.88 13.48
N GLN A 207 59.51 -5.64 13.33
CA GLN A 207 60.25 -5.84 12.08
C GLN A 207 60.96 -7.20 12.01
N SER A 208 60.84 -8.05 13.03
CA SER A 208 61.44 -9.38 12.98
C SER A 208 60.75 -10.24 11.92
N SER A 209 61.52 -11.01 11.15
CA SER A 209 60.96 -11.93 10.14
C SER A 209 59.91 -12.85 10.76
N LYS A 210 60.17 -13.36 11.97
CA LYS A 210 59.25 -14.21 12.73
C LYS A 210 57.90 -13.55 13.01
N PHE A 211 57.87 -12.25 13.29
CA PHE A 211 56.62 -11.51 13.52
C PHE A 211 55.92 -11.18 12.21
N LEU A 212 56.66 -10.78 11.17
CA LEU A 212 56.10 -10.50 9.85
C LEU A 212 55.51 -11.77 9.22
N ASP A 213 56.25 -12.89 9.28
CA ASP A 213 55.78 -14.21 8.86
C ASP A 213 54.54 -14.65 9.64
N TRP A 214 54.41 -14.25 10.91
CA TRP A 214 53.24 -14.52 11.75
C TRP A 214 52.03 -13.66 11.35
N VAL A 215 52.23 -12.37 11.07
CA VAL A 215 51.18 -11.46 10.58
C VAL A 215 50.69 -11.88 9.18
N ASP A 216 51.62 -12.31 8.33
CA ASP A 216 51.37 -12.69 6.94
C ASP A 216 50.89 -14.15 6.78
N ALA A 217 50.78 -14.92 7.88
CA ALA A 217 50.57 -16.38 7.86
C ALA A 217 49.24 -16.82 7.20
N SER A 218 49.29 -16.94 5.88
CA SER A 218 48.50 -17.84 5.04
C SER A 218 49.14 -19.24 4.92
N ALA A 219 50.25 -19.51 5.61
CA ALA A 219 50.93 -20.80 5.56
C ALA A 219 51.53 -21.20 6.93
N ALA A 220 50.86 -22.14 7.61
CA ALA A 220 51.31 -22.94 8.75
C ALA A 220 51.06 -22.38 10.19
N PRO A 221 50.84 -23.27 11.18
CA PRO A 221 50.06 -22.98 12.38
C PRO A 221 50.87 -22.14 13.37
N SER A 222 50.39 -20.93 13.62
CA SER A 222 51.00 -20.00 14.54
C SER A 222 50.69 -20.35 16.01
N VAL A 223 51.72 -20.39 16.84
CA VAL A 223 51.64 -20.58 18.31
C VAL A 223 51.24 -19.28 19.04
N LEU A 224 51.05 -18.20 18.29
CA LEU A 224 50.60 -16.90 18.79
C LEU A 224 49.09 -16.79 18.57
N CYS A 225 48.32 -17.11 19.60
CA CYS A 225 46.87 -16.98 19.60
C CYS A 225 46.47 -15.50 19.61
N TRP A 226 45.71 -15.08 18.61
CA TRP A 226 45.05 -13.78 18.64
C TRP A 226 43.87 -13.85 19.62
N CYS A 227 43.85 -12.97 20.61
CA CYS A 227 42.70 -12.84 21.50
C CYS A 227 41.61 -12.05 20.76
N GLN A 228 40.86 -12.75 19.90
CA GLN A 228 39.75 -12.18 19.16
C GLN A 228 38.63 -11.87 20.15
N LYS A 229 38.53 -10.59 20.57
CA LYS A 229 37.45 -10.10 21.44
C LYS A 229 36.11 -10.21 20.69
N ASN A 230 35.47 -11.36 20.76
CA ASN A 230 34.02 -11.45 20.66
C ASN A 230 33.43 -11.19 22.05
N ASN A 231 33.43 -9.93 22.50
CA ASN A 231 32.46 -9.43 23.47
C ASN A 231 32.48 -7.88 23.58
N PRO A 232 31.32 -7.25 23.83
CA PRO A 232 31.14 -5.81 23.77
C PRO A 232 31.56 -5.18 25.09
N CYS A 233 32.86 -5.02 25.32
CA CYS A 233 33.36 -4.25 26.46
C CYS A 233 34.47 -3.31 25.98
N LEU A 234 34.04 -2.05 25.85
CA LEU A 234 34.79 -0.80 25.98
C LEU A 234 35.99 -0.62 25.03
N TYR A 235 35.91 0.48 24.28
CA TYR A 235 36.83 1.03 23.29
C TYR A 235 36.73 0.46 21.88
N HIS A 236 35.93 1.17 21.09
CA HIS A 236 35.83 1.06 19.65
C HIS A 236 37.11 1.63 19.02
N CYS A 237 38.12 0.80 18.77
CA CYS A 237 39.11 1.10 17.72
C CYS A 237 38.57 0.48 16.42
N GLN A 238 37.85 1.26 15.61
CA GLN A 238 37.57 0.88 14.23
C GLN A 238 38.85 1.00 13.42
N LEU A 239 39.45 -0.12 13.00
CA LEU A 239 40.18 -0.13 11.73
C LEU A 239 39.17 -0.50 10.64
N SER A 240 38.76 0.49 9.83
CA SER A 240 38.02 0.25 8.61
C SER A 240 38.98 -0.34 7.57
N THR A 241 38.82 -1.62 7.26
CA THR A 241 39.37 -2.21 6.05
C THR A 241 38.49 -1.81 4.88
N HIS A 242 38.76 -0.67 4.25
CA HIS A 242 38.32 -0.41 2.90
C HIS A 242 39.49 0.11 2.06
N ASN A 243 39.92 -0.76 1.14
CA ASN A 243 40.82 -0.46 0.03
C ASN A 243 40.41 0.84 -0.66
N SER A 244 41.19 1.92 -0.50
CA SER A 244 41.41 2.97 -1.50
C SER A 244 42.48 3.95 -1.02
N LYS A 245 43.62 3.93 -1.72
CA LYS A 245 44.65 4.98 -1.82
C LYS A 245 45.19 5.54 -0.49
N VAL A 246 46.40 5.07 -0.19
CA VAL A 246 47.42 5.71 0.65
C VAL A 246 47.40 7.24 0.50
N GLN A 247 46.90 7.92 1.53
CA GLN A 247 47.45 9.20 1.96
C GLN A 247 47.79 9.09 3.45
N GLU A 248 48.89 9.74 3.79
CA GLU A 248 49.65 9.66 5.04
C GLU A 248 48.79 9.68 6.31
N GLY A 249 48.89 8.59 7.07
CA GLY A 249 48.29 8.48 8.39
C GLY A 249 48.62 7.11 8.99
N ARG A 250 49.84 6.97 9.53
CA ARG A 250 50.33 5.72 10.14
C ARG A 250 49.37 5.25 11.23
N SER A 251 48.61 4.19 10.95
CA SER A 251 47.83 3.46 11.95
C SER A 251 48.70 2.35 12.55
N THR A 252 49.28 2.61 13.71
CA THR A 252 50.11 1.66 14.46
C THR A 252 49.22 0.82 15.38
N CYS A 253 48.96 -0.44 15.03
CA CYS A 253 48.41 -1.42 15.98
C CYS A 253 49.57 -1.99 16.81
N LEU A 254 49.59 -1.69 18.10
CA LEU A 254 50.60 -2.19 19.04
C LEU A 254 50.06 -3.39 19.82
N LEU A 255 50.68 -4.56 19.60
CA LEU A 255 50.61 -5.71 20.50
C LEU A 255 51.45 -5.41 21.75
N TYR A 256 50.83 -5.51 22.93
CA TYR A 256 51.53 -5.41 24.20
C TYR A 256 52.31 -6.71 24.46
N LEU A 257 53.64 -6.64 24.40
CA LEU A 257 54.53 -7.57 25.09
C LEU A 257 54.96 -6.90 26.41
N LEU A 258 54.43 -7.41 27.52
CA LEU A 258 54.96 -7.17 28.86
C LEU A 258 56.22 -8.00 29.07
#